data_AF-A0A165YRF8-F1
#
_entry.id   AF-A0A165YRF8-F1
#
_cell.length_a   1.000
_cell.length_b   1.000
_cell.length_c   1.000
_cell.angle_alpha   90.00
_cell.angle_beta   90.00
_cell.angle_gamma   90.00
#
_symmetry.space_group_name_H-M   'P 1'
#
loop_
_entity.id
_entity.type
_entity.pdbx_description
1 polymer ?
#
loop_
_entity_poly.entity_id
_entity_poly.type
_entity_poly.pdbx_seq_one_letter_code
_entity_poly.pdbx_strand_id
1 'polypeptide(L)'
;MAAQVPGTQPPFFSPPPARNIAFEQFYNREILLDITTFIKNLIKYSPDGARWARLEGDEWRAEVMCTLIMNYLVDLRTREQSLWTEERARSDTPGRPEGSHDPRSHLETARGIGQVIEVISQGIPEFCSKWFSDDLVLGGKKKMSAVHE
;
A
#
# COMPACT_ATOMS: atom_id res chain seq x y z
N MET A 1 64.01 2.48 -0.71
CA MET A 1 63.07 1.65 0.07
C MET A 1 61.77 2.43 0.18
N ALA A 2 60.75 2.06 -0.59
CA ALA A 2 59.43 2.70 -0.56
C ALA A 2 58.44 1.75 0.12
N ALA A 3 57.77 2.23 1.16
CA ALA A 3 56.75 1.47 1.89
C ALA A 3 55.46 1.41 1.05
N GLN A 4 54.99 0.19 0.76
CA GLN A 4 53.67 -0.04 0.18
C GLN A 4 52.60 0.17 1.26
N VAL A 5 51.72 1.14 1.02
CA VAL A 5 50.51 1.36 1.83
C VAL A 5 49.51 0.25 1.48
N PRO A 6 48.97 -0.52 2.46
CA PRO A 6 48.00 -1.57 2.17
C PRO A 6 46.71 -0.95 1.62
N GLY A 7 46.26 -1.49 0.49
CA GLY A 7 45.05 -1.06 -0.20
C GLY A 7 43.82 -1.14 0.69
N THR A 8 43.15 -0.01 0.84
CA THR A 8 41.80 0.10 1.39
C THR A 8 40.86 -0.73 0.52
N GLN A 9 40.41 -1.89 1.02
CA GLN A 9 39.32 -2.62 0.40
C GLN A 9 38.10 -1.68 0.33
N PRO A 10 37.42 -1.54 -0.84
CA PRO A 10 36.16 -0.83 -0.89
C PRO A 10 35.15 -1.52 0.05
N PRO A 11 34.25 -0.79 0.70
CA PRO A 11 33.24 -1.39 1.57
C PRO A 11 32.45 -2.41 0.74
N PHE A 12 32.39 -3.65 1.24
CA PHE A 12 31.51 -4.68 0.71
C PHE A 12 30.08 -4.14 0.75
N PHE A 13 29.55 -3.74 -0.40
CA PHE A 13 28.13 -3.50 -0.57
C PHE A 13 27.43 -4.85 -0.44
N SER A 14 26.96 -5.17 0.75
CA SER A 14 26.02 -6.27 0.92
C SER A 14 24.82 -5.99 0.00
N PRO A 15 24.43 -6.94 -0.87
CA PRO A 15 23.21 -6.79 -1.64
C PRO A 15 22.05 -6.54 -0.66
N PRO A 16 21.10 -5.65 -0.99
CA PRO A 16 19.93 -5.44 -0.16
C PRO A 16 19.25 -6.79 0.09
N PRO A 17 18.68 -7.01 1.30
CA PRO A 17 18.02 -8.27 1.62
C PRO A 17 17.00 -8.61 0.53
N ALA A 18 16.95 -9.89 0.14
CA ALA A 18 16.05 -10.35 -0.90
C ALA A 18 14.60 -9.99 -0.52
N ARG A 19 13.91 -9.30 -1.44
CA ARG A 19 12.52 -8.87 -1.27
C ARG A 19 11.65 -10.09 -0.96
N ASN A 20 10.99 -10.11 0.20
CA ASN A 20 10.00 -11.15 0.49
C ASN A 20 8.66 -10.77 -0.17
N ILE A 21 8.59 -11.03 -1.47
CA ILE A 21 7.44 -10.69 -2.33
C ILE A 21 6.15 -11.32 -1.79
N ALA A 22 6.21 -12.52 -1.21
CA ALA A 22 5.05 -13.19 -0.64
C ALA A 22 4.50 -12.45 0.60
N PHE A 23 5.37 -11.97 1.48
CA PHE A 23 4.97 -11.16 2.63
C PHE A 23 4.34 -9.84 2.20
N GLU A 24 4.96 -9.15 1.25
CA GLU A 24 4.45 -7.86 0.77
C GLU A 24 3.07 -7.99 0.10
N GLN A 25 2.89 -9.03 -0.72
CA GLN A 25 1.58 -9.34 -1.31
C GLN A 25 0.53 -9.67 -0.25
N PHE A 26 0.90 -10.46 0.77
CA PHE A 26 0.01 -10.76 1.88
C PHE A 26 -0.38 -9.49 2.65
N TYR A 27 0.60 -8.67 3.03
CA TYR A 27 0.38 -7.42 3.76
C TYR A 27 -0.51 -6.44 3.00
N ASN A 28 -0.21 -6.21 1.72
CA ASN A 28 -1.03 -5.34 0.86
C ASN A 28 -2.46 -5.85 0.74
N ARG A 29 -2.65 -7.17 0.64
CA ARG A 29 -3.98 -7.79 0.57
C ARG A 29 -4.77 -7.63 1.87
N GLU A 30 -4.13 -7.71 3.03
CA GLU A 30 -4.77 -7.48 4.33
C GLU A 30 -5.25 -6.03 4.45
N ILE A 31 -4.40 -5.05 4.11
CA ILE A 31 -4.78 -3.62 4.11
C ILE A 31 -5.97 -3.37 3.18
N LEU A 32 -5.94 -4.01 2.03
CA LEU A 32 -6.98 -3.89 1.03
C LEU A 32 -8.29 -4.58 1.47
N LEU A 33 -8.21 -5.68 2.21
CA LEU A 33 -9.35 -6.34 2.86
C LEU A 33 -9.96 -5.45 3.95
N ASP A 34 -9.13 -4.76 4.73
CA ASP A 34 -9.59 -3.81 5.76
C ASP A 34 -10.38 -2.65 5.13
N ILE A 35 -9.85 -2.05 4.06
CA ILE A 35 -10.53 -0.99 3.31
C ILE A 35 -11.89 -1.47 2.77
N THR A 36 -11.91 -2.62 2.09
CA THR A 36 -13.16 -3.15 1.52
C THR A 36 -14.17 -3.53 2.59
N THR A 37 -13.73 -4.08 3.71
CA THR A 37 -14.58 -4.41 4.86
C THR A 37 -15.17 -3.15 5.49
N PHE A 38 -14.37 -2.10 5.66
CA PHE A 38 -14.84 -0.80 6.16
C PHE A 38 -15.93 -0.23 5.26
N ILE A 39 -15.68 -0.14 3.95
CA ILE A 39 -16.66 0.39 2.98
C ILE A 39 -17.93 -0.47 2.97
N LYS A 40 -17.80 -1.80 2.93
CA LYS A 40 -18.93 -2.73 2.94
C LYS A 40 -19.79 -2.56 4.20
N ASN A 41 -19.17 -2.35 5.35
CA ASN A 41 -19.89 -2.13 6.60
C ASN A 41 -20.62 -0.78 6.57
N LEU A 42 -20.01 0.29 6.05
CA LEU A 42 -20.70 1.57 5.86
C LEU A 42 -21.94 1.41 4.98
N ILE A 43 -21.81 0.73 3.84
CA ILE A 43 -22.94 0.49 2.93
C ILE A 43 -24.04 -0.33 3.63
N LYS A 44 -23.67 -1.36 4.39
CA LYS A 44 -24.64 -2.26 5.02
C LYS A 44 -25.40 -1.61 6.18
N TYR A 45 -24.72 -0.76 6.96
CA TYR A 45 -25.25 -0.25 8.22
C TYR A 45 -25.68 1.22 8.18
N SER A 46 -25.43 1.94 7.08
CA SER A 46 -25.97 3.29 6.90
C SER A 46 -27.42 3.26 6.40
N PRO A 47 -28.30 4.16 6.86
CA PRO A 47 -29.72 4.18 6.49
C PRO A 47 -30.00 4.27 4.98
N ASP A 48 -29.14 4.94 4.23
CA ASP A 48 -29.24 5.13 2.78
C ASP A 48 -28.03 4.55 2.02
N GLY A 49 -27.36 3.55 2.62
CA GLY A 49 -26.22 2.81 2.07
C GLY A 49 -26.31 2.46 0.59
N ALA A 50 -27.43 1.86 0.21
CA ALA A 50 -27.67 1.43 -1.16
C ALA A 50 -27.82 2.60 -2.15
N ARG A 51 -28.21 3.80 -1.67
CA ARG A 51 -28.36 5.00 -2.48
C ARG A 51 -27.00 5.62 -2.76
N TRP A 52 -26.28 6.03 -1.72
CA TRP A 52 -25.04 6.78 -1.90
C TRP A 52 -23.93 5.93 -2.52
N ALA A 53 -23.93 4.61 -2.32
CA ALA A 53 -22.92 3.72 -2.89
C ALA A 53 -23.01 3.56 -4.42
N ARG A 54 -24.09 4.04 -5.05
CA ARG A 54 -24.28 4.05 -6.50
C ARG A 54 -23.95 5.40 -7.14
N LEU A 55 -23.66 6.42 -6.33
CA LEU A 55 -23.32 7.74 -6.83
C LEU A 55 -21.90 7.75 -7.37
N GLU A 56 -21.68 8.61 -8.36
CA GLU A 56 -20.40 8.80 -9.05
C GLU A 56 -20.17 10.29 -9.29
N GLY A 57 -18.92 10.66 -9.61
CA GLY A 57 -18.59 12.02 -10.00
C GLY A 57 -18.94 13.05 -8.92
N ASP A 58 -19.60 14.14 -9.32
CA ASP A 58 -19.88 15.27 -8.43
C ASP A 58 -20.95 14.95 -7.38
N GLU A 59 -21.92 14.11 -7.71
CA GLU A 59 -22.95 13.67 -6.76
C GLU A 59 -22.32 12.88 -5.63
N TRP A 60 -21.36 12.00 -5.95
CA TRP A 60 -20.58 11.28 -4.96
C TRP A 60 -19.71 12.22 -4.11
N ARG A 61 -19.01 13.18 -4.72
CA ARG A 61 -18.16 14.14 -4.00
C ARG A 61 -18.94 15.01 -3.01
N ALA A 62 -20.23 15.24 -3.25
CA ALA A 62 -21.10 15.99 -2.37
C ALA A 62 -21.59 15.17 -1.15
N GLU A 63 -21.50 13.84 -1.18
CA GLU A 63 -21.97 12.98 -0.09
C GLU A 63 -21.04 13.01 1.14
N VAL A 64 -21.66 13.06 2.32
CA VAL A 64 -20.93 12.98 3.61
C VAL A 64 -20.13 11.67 3.71
N MET A 65 -20.66 10.58 3.14
CA MET A 65 -20.00 9.28 3.14
C MET A 65 -18.70 9.28 2.33
N CYS A 66 -18.65 10.05 1.23
CA CYS A 66 -17.40 10.25 0.50
C CYS A 66 -16.35 10.88 1.40
N THR A 67 -16.69 11.96 2.11
CA THR A 67 -15.77 12.64 3.04
C THR A 67 -15.27 11.69 4.12
N LEU A 68 -16.17 10.89 4.71
CA LEU A 68 -15.82 9.94 5.77
C LEU A 68 -14.86 8.85 5.27
N ILE A 69 -15.12 8.28 4.10
CA ILE A 69 -14.25 7.26 3.50
C ILE A 69 -12.90 7.85 3.13
N MET A 70 -12.89 9.04 2.51
CA MET A 70 -11.65 9.70 2.12
C MET A 70 -10.78 10.04 3.32
N ASN A 71 -11.36 10.52 4.43
CA ASN A 71 -10.61 10.78 5.66
C ASN A 71 -10.00 9.49 6.23
N TYR A 72 -10.77 8.40 6.31
CA TYR A 72 -10.25 7.10 6.74
C TYR A 72 -9.05 6.63 5.89
N LEU A 73 -9.15 6.77 4.56
CA LEU A 73 -8.07 6.36 3.66
C LEU A 73 -6.83 7.27 3.77
N VAL A 74 -7.02 8.57 3.95
CA VAL A 74 -5.92 9.52 4.18
C VAL A 74 -5.21 9.22 5.49
N ASP A 75 -5.95 8.91 6.56
CA ASP A 75 -5.39 8.51 7.85
C ASP A 75 -4.61 7.21 7.74
N LEU A 76 -5.19 6.21 7.05
CA LEU A 76 -4.53 4.92 6.81
C LEU A 76 -3.24 5.09 6.00
N ARG A 77 -3.26 5.90 4.94
CA ARG A 77 -2.07 6.23 4.16
C ARG A 77 -1.00 6.90 5.02
N THR A 78 -1.40 7.86 5.84
CA THR A 78 -0.50 8.60 6.73
C THR A 78 0.14 7.67 7.74
N ARG A 79 -0.62 6.73 8.30
CA ARG A 79 -0.10 5.68 9.20
C ARG A 79 0.97 4.84 8.51
N GLU A 80 0.74 4.36 7.30
CA GLU A 80 1.74 3.58 6.56
C GLU A 80 3.01 4.39 6.25
N GLN A 81 2.87 5.68 5.92
CA GLN A 81 4.02 6.57 5.72
C GLN A 81 4.83 6.79 6.99
N SER A 82 4.16 6.92 8.14
CA SER A 82 4.81 7.01 9.45
C SER A 82 5.57 5.72 9.78
N LEU A 83 4.95 4.55 9.58
CA LEU A 83 5.59 3.26 9.77
C LEU A 83 6.84 3.11 8.90
N TRP A 84 6.76 3.48 7.62
CA TRP A 84 7.93 3.50 6.73
C TRP A 84 9.06 4.38 7.28
N THR A 85 8.73 5.58 7.75
CA THR A 85 9.72 6.53 8.28
C THR A 85 10.39 5.99 9.55
N GLU A 86 9.60 5.42 10.46
CA GLU A 86 10.08 4.80 11.70
C GLU A 86 10.97 3.59 11.42
N GLU A 87 10.55 2.67 10.55
CA GLU A 87 11.32 1.48 10.21
C GLU A 87 12.61 1.84 9.47
N ARG A 88 12.58 2.85 8.60
CA ARG A 88 13.77 3.37 7.92
C ARG A 88 14.77 3.94 8.92
N ALA A 89 14.33 4.80 9.85
CA ALA A 89 15.19 5.35 10.89
C ALA A 89 15.80 4.26 11.79
N ARG A 90 15.02 3.20 12.11
CA ARG A 90 15.52 2.03 12.85
C ARG A 90 16.52 1.21 12.03
N SER A 91 16.33 1.09 10.71
CA SER A 91 17.24 0.34 9.82
C SER A 91 18.62 0.97 9.67
N ASP A 92 18.71 2.29 9.86
CA ASP A 92 19.98 3.05 9.84
C ASP A 92 20.75 2.97 11.18
N THR A 93 20.21 2.26 12.18
CA THR A 93 20.85 2.11 13.51
C THR A 93 21.79 0.89 13.55
N PRO A 94 23.07 1.02 13.96
CA PRO A 94 23.99 -0.10 14.09
C PRO A 94 23.52 -1.12 15.14
N GLY A 95 23.58 -2.42 14.83
CA GLY A 95 23.21 -3.51 15.78
C GLY A 95 21.80 -4.07 15.62
N ARG A 96 21.21 -3.94 14.43
CA ARG A 96 19.85 -4.41 14.10
C ARG A 96 19.63 -5.88 14.50
N PRO A 97 18.53 -6.21 15.21
CA PRO A 97 18.08 -7.59 15.34
C PRO A 97 17.68 -8.13 13.97
N GLU A 98 18.22 -9.30 13.59
CA GLU A 98 17.77 -10.05 12.41
C GLU A 98 16.28 -10.35 12.54
N GLY A 99 15.46 -9.84 11.62
CA GLY A 99 14.02 -10.10 11.58
C GLY A 99 13.09 -8.89 11.43
N SER A 100 13.60 -7.65 11.39
CA SER A 100 12.72 -6.50 11.10
C SER A 100 12.27 -6.49 9.63
N HIS A 101 11.00 -6.14 9.43
CA HIS A 101 10.33 -6.11 8.14
C HIS A 101 11.05 -5.20 7.13
N ASP A 102 10.84 -5.44 5.83
CA ASP A 102 11.34 -4.57 4.78
C ASP A 102 10.53 -3.26 4.81
N PRO A 103 11.14 -2.11 5.16
CA PRO A 103 10.44 -0.83 5.24
C PRO A 103 9.76 -0.44 3.93
N ARG A 104 10.25 -0.97 2.81
CA ARG A 104 9.66 -0.73 1.49
C ARG A 104 8.22 -1.23 1.37
N SER A 105 7.83 -2.23 2.16
CA SER A 105 6.46 -2.75 2.17
C SER A 105 5.47 -1.65 2.52
N HIS A 106 5.71 -0.92 3.62
CA HIS A 106 4.88 0.22 4.04
C HIS A 106 4.82 1.35 3.00
N LEU A 107 5.94 1.61 2.30
CA LEU A 107 5.97 2.62 1.24
C LEU A 107 5.11 2.21 0.03
N GLU A 108 5.19 0.95 -0.40
CA GLU A 108 4.37 0.42 -1.49
C GLU A 108 2.89 0.35 -1.10
N THR A 109 2.58 -0.04 0.14
CA THR A 109 1.23 0.02 0.69
C THR A 109 0.68 1.44 0.67
N ALA A 110 1.44 2.44 1.15
CA ALA A 110 1.02 3.84 1.14
C ALA A 110 0.76 4.37 -0.28
N ARG A 111 1.54 3.93 -1.28
CA ARG A 111 1.30 4.23 -2.69
C ARG A 111 0.01 3.57 -3.19
N GLY A 112 -0.20 2.31 -2.84
CA GLY A 112 -1.41 1.57 -3.17
C GLY A 112 -2.67 2.20 -2.57
N ILE A 113 -2.62 2.67 -1.32
CA ILE A 113 -3.72 3.42 -0.70
C ILE A 113 -3.95 4.74 -1.45
N GLY A 114 -2.89 5.41 -1.91
CA GLY A 114 -3.00 6.59 -2.77
C GLY A 114 -3.82 6.33 -4.04
N GLN A 115 -3.60 5.21 -4.71
CA GLN A 115 -4.43 4.82 -5.86
C GLN A 115 -5.88 4.54 -5.46
N VAL A 116 -6.09 3.87 -4.33
CA VAL A 116 -7.46 3.62 -3.83
C VAL A 116 -8.19 4.94 -3.56
N ILE A 117 -7.51 5.95 -3.00
CA ILE A 117 -8.04 7.31 -2.82
C ILE A 117 -8.44 7.93 -4.16
N GLU A 118 -7.55 7.90 -5.16
CA GLU A 118 -7.83 8.46 -6.49
C GLU A 118 -9.06 7.81 -7.13
N VAL A 119 -9.16 6.50 -7.01
CA VAL A 119 -10.27 5.70 -7.57
C VAL A 119 -11.57 5.95 -6.82
N ILE A 120 -11.56 5.85 -5.49
CA ILE A 120 -12.74 6.08 -4.67
C ILE A 120 -13.22 7.53 -4.80
N SER A 121 -12.36 8.50 -5.07
CA SER A 121 -12.78 9.88 -5.33
C SER A 121 -13.75 10.04 -6.52
N GLN A 122 -13.78 9.05 -7.41
CA GLN A 122 -14.68 9.01 -8.58
C GLN A 122 -16.00 8.30 -8.27
N GLY A 123 -16.01 7.40 -7.27
CA GLY A 123 -17.18 6.65 -6.85
C GLY A 123 -16.82 5.25 -6.34
N ILE A 124 -17.70 4.67 -5.52
CA ILE A 124 -17.61 3.27 -5.12
C ILE A 124 -17.73 2.30 -6.31
N PRO A 125 -18.56 2.55 -7.34
CA PRO A 125 -18.64 1.67 -8.49
C PRO A 125 -17.30 1.55 -9.24
N GLU A 126 -16.58 2.66 -9.41
CA GLU A 126 -15.25 2.67 -10.06
C GLU A 126 -14.21 1.89 -9.24
N PHE A 127 -14.27 2.00 -7.91
CA PHE A 127 -13.47 1.17 -7.02
C PHE A 127 -13.77 -0.32 -7.16
N CYS A 128 -15.05 -0.70 -7.18
CA CYS A 128 -15.46 -2.09 -7.43
C CYS A 128 -14.97 -2.58 -8.79
N SER A 129 -15.08 -1.77 -9.84
CA SER A 129 -14.62 -2.11 -11.19
C SER A 129 -13.12 -2.45 -11.19
N LYS A 130 -12.28 -1.54 -10.67
CA LYS A 130 -10.81 -1.72 -10.60
C LYS A 130 -10.36 -2.80 -9.63
N TRP A 131 -11.17 -3.06 -8.60
CA TRP A 131 -10.96 -4.20 -7.72
C TRP A 131 -11.07 -5.51 -8.48
N PHE A 132 -12.16 -5.71 -9.23
CA PHE A 132 -12.42 -6.97 -9.93
C PHE A 132 -11.51 -7.19 -11.13
N SER A 133 -10.91 -6.13 -11.69
CA SER A 133 -9.91 -6.23 -12.76
C SER A 133 -8.47 -6.43 -12.27
N ASP A 134 -8.24 -6.54 -10.95
CA ASP A 134 -6.89 -6.61 -10.33
C ASP A 134 -5.97 -5.41 -10.71
N ASP A 135 -6.56 -4.26 -11.06
CA ASP A 135 -5.80 -3.07 -11.50
C ASP A 135 -5.26 -2.21 -10.34
N LEU A 136 -5.62 -2.55 -9.10
CA LEU A 136 -5.12 -1.86 -7.91
C LEU A 136 -3.75 -2.40 -7.51
N VAL A 137 -2.79 -1.51 -7.22
CA VAL A 137 -1.44 -1.91 -6.74
C VAL A 137 -1.54 -2.77 -5.48
N LEU A 138 -2.48 -2.48 -4.59
CA LEU A 138 -2.71 -3.30 -3.40
C LEU A 138 -3.24 -4.72 -3.72
N GLY A 139 -3.90 -4.91 -4.87
CA GLY A 139 -4.37 -6.21 -5.33
C GLY A 139 -3.23 -7.12 -5.81
N GLY A 140 -2.07 -6.51 -6.07
CA GLY A 140 -0.91 -7.17 -6.66
C GLY A 140 -1.15 -7.45 -8.14
N LYS A 141 -0.17 -7.12 -8.99
CA LYS A 141 -0.22 -7.64 -10.36
C LYS A 141 -0.17 -9.16 -10.28
N LYS A 142 -1.27 -9.85 -10.59
CA LYS A 142 -1.15 -11.20 -11.13
C LYS A 142 -0.31 -11.01 -12.37
N LYS A 143 0.98 -11.35 -12.32
CA LYS A 143 1.70 -11.65 -13.54
C LYS A 143 0.84 -12.73 -14.19
N MET A 144 0.04 -12.35 -15.20
CA MET A 144 -0.35 -13.30 -16.21
C MET A 144 0.99 -13.83 -16.71
N SER A 145 1.34 -15.02 -16.24
CA SER A 145 2.21 -15.89 -16.98
C SER A 145 1.51 -16.06 -18.32
N ALA A 146 1.83 -15.18 -19.27
CA ALA A 146 1.80 -15.50 -20.67
C ALA A 146 2.86 -16.59 -20.86
N VAL A 147 2.54 -17.80 -20.40
CA VAL A 147 3.08 -19.01 -20.99
C VAL A 147 2.37 -19.05 -22.34
N HIS A 148 3.02 -18.45 -23.33
CA HIS A 148 2.68 -18.73 -24.71
C HIS A 148 2.86 -20.24 -24.95
N GLU A 149 1.86 -20.78 -25.65
CA GLU A 149 1.78 -22.14 -26.20
C GLU A 149 3.07 -22.62 -26.88
#